data_AF-A0A0F9RB25-F1
#
_entry.id   AF-A0A0F9RB25-F1
#
_cell.length_a   1.000
_cell.length_b   1.000
_cell.length_c   1.000
_cell.angle_alpha   90.00
_cell.angle_beta   90.00
_cell.angle_gamma   90.00
#
_symmetry.space_group_name_H-M   'P 1'
#
loop_
_entity.id
_entity.type
_entity.pdbx_description
1 polymer ?
#
loop_
_entity_poly.entity_id
_entity_poly.type
_entity_poly.pdbx_seq_one_letter_code
_entity_poly.pdbx_strand_id
1 'polypeptide(L)'
;MELEKLKKLHNITCEMLGAILSGKKVLRIIGLDKVEGWSKFLSTISLETEPELWGKKENMDKGEYGYVIIEKDKLLAKIKENRDKHRDIFKKALSGWEGRVVKELQRAVKDALSGKEFRTYFSLPQPVDHTPEYDAIIEQIEWTEDKTIDLDIGKFNQLIRDDWGWIKDFLDNASSYMVKV
;
A
#
# COMPACT_ATOMS: atom_id res chain seq x y z
N MET A 1 2.11 22.88 -30.93
CA MET A 1 3.58 23.02 -30.86
C MET A 1 4.05 23.70 -29.58
N GLU A 2 3.30 24.66 -29.03
CA GLU A 2 3.56 25.30 -27.72
C GLU A 2 3.30 24.35 -26.52
N LEU A 3 2.24 23.54 -26.58
CA LEU A 3 1.82 22.67 -25.46
C LEU A 3 2.82 21.54 -25.16
N GLU A 4 3.37 20.89 -26.19
CA GLU A 4 4.41 19.85 -26.02
C GLU A 4 5.74 20.41 -25.54
N LYS A 5 6.04 21.69 -25.82
CA LYS A 5 7.19 22.40 -25.24
C LYS A 5 6.95 22.68 -23.75
N LEU A 6 5.74 23.09 -23.36
CA LEU A 6 5.35 23.31 -21.97
C LEU A 6 5.32 22.01 -21.14
N LYS A 7 4.84 20.90 -21.70
CA LYS A 7 4.87 19.58 -21.04
C LYS A 7 6.30 19.06 -20.85
N LYS A 8 7.19 19.29 -21.83
CA LYS A 8 8.62 18.99 -21.68
C LYS A 8 9.25 19.86 -20.59
N LEU A 9 8.92 21.15 -20.54
CA LEU A 9 9.41 22.06 -19.51
C LEU A 9 8.92 21.64 -18.11
N HIS A 10 7.65 21.24 -17.99
CA HIS A 10 7.04 20.78 -16.75
C HIS A 10 7.68 19.49 -16.22
N ASN A 11 7.89 18.49 -17.10
CA ASN A 11 8.57 17.24 -16.71
C ASN A 11 10.02 17.49 -16.30
N ILE A 12 10.74 18.37 -17.00
CA ILE A 12 12.11 18.78 -16.62
C ILE A 12 12.10 19.46 -15.26
N THR A 13 11.12 20.33 -14.97
CA THR A 13 11.04 21.00 -13.65
C THR A 13 10.68 20.03 -12.51
N CYS A 14 9.89 18.99 -12.76
CA CYS A 14 9.56 17.98 -11.75
C CYS A 14 10.74 17.05 -11.45
N GLU A 15 11.50 16.62 -12.47
CA GLU A 15 12.73 15.85 -12.27
C GLU A 15 13.82 16.69 -11.57
N MET A 16 13.93 17.97 -11.93
CA MET A 16 14.83 18.91 -11.25
C MET A 16 14.41 19.18 -9.82
N LEU A 17 13.11 19.32 -9.52
CA LEU A 17 12.60 19.47 -8.16
C LEU A 17 12.86 18.20 -7.33
N GLY A 18 12.69 17.01 -7.91
CA GLY A 18 13.06 15.73 -7.28
C GLY A 18 14.57 15.62 -6.98
N ALA A 19 15.42 16.10 -7.88
CA ALA A 19 16.87 16.14 -7.69
C ALA A 19 17.35 17.25 -6.73
N ILE A 20 16.59 18.34 -6.58
CA ILE A 20 16.87 19.43 -5.64
C ILE A 20 16.43 19.05 -4.21
N LEU A 21 15.32 18.33 -4.07
CA LEU A 21 14.82 17.84 -2.78
C LEU A 21 15.65 16.68 -2.19
N SER A 22 16.51 16.02 -2.99
CA SER A 22 17.46 15.00 -2.51
C SER A 22 18.77 15.56 -1.96
N GLY A 23 18.93 16.89 -1.90
CA GLY A 23 19.95 17.55 -1.11
C GLY A 23 20.77 18.61 -1.86
N LYS A 24 21.10 19.69 -1.15
CA LYS A 24 21.85 20.89 -1.61
C LYS A 24 23.16 20.62 -2.37
N LYS A 25 23.69 19.38 -2.34
CA LYS A 25 24.95 19.00 -3.01
C LYS A 25 24.83 18.96 -4.54
N VAL A 26 23.63 18.72 -5.09
CA VAL A 26 23.42 18.58 -6.55
C VAL A 26 23.44 19.93 -7.27
N LEU A 27 22.91 21.00 -6.66
CA LEU A 27 22.81 22.34 -7.25
C LEU A 27 24.16 22.95 -7.66
N ARG A 28 25.23 22.63 -6.92
CA ARG A 28 26.60 23.09 -7.23
C ARG A 28 27.25 22.30 -8.37
N ILE A 29 26.80 21.07 -8.63
CA ILE A 29 27.36 20.17 -9.65
C ILE A 29 26.89 20.56 -11.05
N ILE A 30 25.69 21.15 -11.17
CA ILE A 30 25.08 21.56 -12.45
C ILE A 30 25.12 23.07 -12.71
N GLY A 31 25.79 23.86 -11.85
CA GLY A 31 26.10 25.27 -12.11
C GLY A 31 24.91 26.25 -12.12
N LEU A 32 23.76 25.85 -11.57
CA LEU A 32 22.53 26.65 -11.53
C LEU A 32 22.54 27.72 -10.43
N ASP A 33 23.53 27.69 -9.53
CA ASP A 33 23.75 28.71 -8.50
C ASP A 33 24.15 30.09 -9.08
N LYS A 34 24.52 30.14 -10.36
CA LYS A 34 24.96 31.36 -11.06
C LYS A 34 23.90 31.99 -11.95
N VAL A 35 22.71 31.40 -12.07
CA VAL A 35 21.69 31.93 -12.98
C VAL A 35 20.93 33.06 -12.26
N GLU A 36 21.08 34.28 -12.78
CA GLU A 36 20.40 35.47 -12.24
C GLU A 36 18.88 35.26 -12.19
N GLY A 37 18.28 35.63 -11.05
CA GLY A 37 16.84 35.49 -10.84
C GLY A 37 16.38 34.16 -10.24
N TRP A 38 17.23 33.14 -10.11
CA TRP A 38 16.84 31.86 -9.48
C TRP A 38 16.47 31.99 -8.00
N SER A 39 17.17 32.84 -7.26
CA SER A 39 16.81 33.21 -5.88
C SER A 39 15.38 33.77 -5.80
N LYS A 40 15.02 34.64 -6.77
CA LYS A 40 13.69 35.25 -6.85
C LYS A 40 12.62 34.22 -7.26
N PHE A 41 12.91 33.38 -8.25
CA PHE A 41 12.02 32.29 -8.69
C PHE A 41 11.72 31.30 -7.56
N LEU A 42 12.73 30.90 -6.77
CA LEU A 42 12.53 30.05 -5.59
C LEU A 42 11.72 30.75 -4.51
N SER A 43 11.90 32.06 -4.30
CA SER A 43 11.07 32.82 -3.36
C SER A 43 9.61 32.93 -3.80
N THR A 44 9.35 33.01 -5.12
CA THR A 44 7.98 33.02 -5.67
C THR A 44 7.31 31.66 -5.55
N ILE A 45 8.02 30.56 -5.87
CA ILE A 45 7.47 29.20 -5.74
C ILE A 45 7.25 28.83 -4.27
N SER A 46 8.14 29.27 -3.38
CA SER A 46 8.03 29.00 -1.93
C SER A 46 6.85 29.70 -1.25
N LEU A 47 6.18 30.65 -1.92
CA LEU A 47 5.07 31.42 -1.36
C LEU A 47 3.70 30.97 -1.87
N GLU A 48 3.61 30.18 -2.94
CA GLU A 48 2.33 29.79 -3.57
C GLU A 48 1.97 28.30 -3.42
N THR A 49 2.84 27.45 -2.88
CA THR A 49 2.43 26.08 -2.52
C THR A 49 1.70 26.09 -1.18
N GLU A 50 0.38 25.96 -1.27
CA GLU A 50 -0.56 25.84 -0.16
C GLU A 50 0.00 24.97 0.98
N PRO A 51 0.16 25.52 2.20
CA PRO A 51 0.64 24.78 3.37
C PRO A 51 -0.31 23.67 3.85
N GLU A 52 -1.45 23.47 3.21
CA GLU A 52 -2.52 22.60 3.70
C GLU A 52 -2.26 21.11 3.44
N LEU A 53 -1.31 20.78 2.55
CA LEU A 53 -0.96 19.39 2.22
C LEU A 53 0.22 18.82 3.00
N TRP A 54 0.96 19.65 3.73
CA TRP A 54 2.12 19.21 4.51
C TRP A 54 1.94 19.74 5.93
N GLY A 55 1.87 18.81 6.90
CA GLY A 55 1.50 19.06 8.30
C GLY A 55 2.09 20.33 8.88
N LYS A 56 1.34 20.93 9.83
CA LYS A 56 1.63 22.19 10.53
C LYS A 56 3.13 22.43 10.70
N LYS A 57 3.56 23.66 10.40
CA LYS A 57 4.96 24.16 10.43
C LYS A 57 5.74 23.80 11.71
N GLU A 58 5.08 23.56 12.83
CA GLU A 58 5.67 23.05 14.08
C GLU A 58 6.36 21.68 13.93
N ASN A 59 5.98 20.87 12.95
CA ASN A 59 6.59 19.56 12.67
C ASN A 59 7.88 19.68 11.86
N MET A 60 8.15 20.82 11.21
CA MET A 60 9.35 21.01 10.38
C MET A 60 10.64 21.18 11.21
N ASP A 61 10.56 21.68 12.44
CA ASP A 61 11.74 21.93 13.29
C ASP A 61 12.26 20.66 14.00
N LYS A 62 11.54 19.53 13.91
CA LYS A 62 11.90 18.25 14.57
C LYS A 62 12.49 17.18 13.65
N GLY A 63 12.56 17.41 12.33
CA GLY A 63 13.08 16.44 11.37
C GLY A 63 12.14 15.24 11.08
N GLU A 64 10.86 15.33 11.45
CA GLU A 64 9.86 14.27 11.27
C GLU A 64 9.16 14.35 9.91
N TYR A 65 9.91 14.10 8.82
CA TYR A 65 9.33 13.92 7.49
C TYR A 65 8.80 12.48 7.36
N GLY A 66 7.54 12.24 7.74
CA GLY A 66 7.00 10.88 7.59
C GLY A 66 5.54 10.65 8.00
N TYR A 67 4.82 11.69 8.42
CA TYR A 67 3.44 11.54 8.87
C TYR A 67 2.45 12.18 7.90
N VAL A 68 1.32 11.51 7.69
CA VAL A 68 0.17 11.98 6.92
C VAL A 68 -1.01 12.11 7.87
N ILE A 69 -1.63 13.28 7.88
CA ILE A 69 -2.84 13.54 8.66
C ILE A 69 -4.04 13.20 7.78
N ILE A 70 -4.93 12.34 8.28
CA ILE A 70 -6.14 11.93 7.57
C ILE A 70 -7.37 12.06 8.45
N GLU A 71 -8.52 12.40 7.86
CA GLU A 71 -9.80 12.37 8.56
C GLU A 71 -10.15 10.95 9.01
N LYS A 72 -10.59 10.81 10.26
CA LYS A 72 -10.95 9.53 10.89
C LYS A 72 -11.96 8.75 10.06
N ASP A 73 -13.04 9.40 9.64
CA ASP A 73 -14.12 8.73 8.90
C ASP A 73 -13.64 8.24 7.53
N LYS A 74 -12.77 9.02 6.87
CA LYS A 74 -12.15 8.63 5.59
C LYS A 74 -11.22 7.43 5.76
N LEU A 75 -10.43 7.41 6.83
CA LEU A 75 -9.56 6.29 7.16
C LEU A 75 -10.37 5.02 7.46
N LEU A 76 -11.40 5.12 8.31
CA LEU A 76 -12.29 4.01 8.64
C LEU A 76 -12.99 3.43 7.40
N ALA A 77 -13.53 4.29 6.53
CA ALA A 77 -14.15 3.86 5.29
C ALA A 77 -13.17 3.07 4.42
N LYS A 78 -11.91 3.53 4.34
CA LYS A 78 -10.88 2.86 3.54
C LYS A 78 -10.47 1.50 4.13
N ILE A 79 -10.28 1.41 5.44
CA ILE A 79 -9.91 0.16 6.10
C ILE A 79 -11.05 -0.87 5.99
N LYS A 80 -12.31 -0.43 6.14
CA LYS A 80 -13.50 -1.28 5.95
C LYS A 80 -13.60 -1.81 4.51
N GLU A 81 -13.34 -0.97 3.51
CA GLU A 81 -13.28 -1.38 2.11
C GLU A 81 -12.21 -2.47 1.89
N ASN A 82 -11.00 -2.27 2.42
CA ASN A 82 -9.90 -3.24 2.27
C ASN A 82 -10.20 -4.56 2.99
N ARG A 83 -10.72 -4.49 4.22
CA ARG A 83 -11.19 -5.65 4.99
C ARG A 83 -12.18 -6.50 4.22
N ASP A 84 -13.21 -5.87 3.65
CA ASP A 84 -14.28 -6.59 2.95
C ASP A 84 -13.74 -7.25 1.67
N LYS A 85 -12.84 -6.57 0.94
CA LYS A 85 -12.13 -7.17 -0.20
C LYS A 85 -11.31 -8.39 0.21
N HIS A 86 -10.51 -8.28 1.27
CA HIS A 86 -9.75 -9.40 1.81
C HIS A 86 -10.66 -10.57 2.16
N ARG A 87 -11.75 -10.31 2.90
CA ARG A 87 -12.69 -11.34 3.33
C ARG A 87 -13.36 -12.05 2.15
N ASP A 88 -13.69 -11.33 1.10
CA ASP A 88 -14.27 -11.91 -0.12
C ASP A 88 -13.27 -12.83 -0.86
N ILE A 89 -12.01 -12.41 -0.97
CA ILE A 89 -10.95 -13.22 -1.56
C ILE A 89 -10.72 -14.47 -0.71
N PHE A 90 -10.61 -14.30 0.61
CA PHE A 90 -10.42 -15.40 1.55
C PHE A 90 -11.54 -16.45 1.44
N LYS A 91 -12.82 -16.03 1.44
CA LYS A 91 -13.95 -16.97 1.31
C LYS A 91 -13.90 -17.77 0.01
N LYS A 92 -13.56 -17.12 -1.11
CA LYS A 92 -13.43 -17.79 -2.41
C LYS A 92 -12.29 -18.80 -2.40
N ALA A 93 -11.13 -18.41 -1.86
CA ALA A 93 -9.97 -19.28 -1.74
C ALA A 93 -10.24 -20.46 -0.80
N LEU A 94 -10.90 -20.23 0.34
CA LEU A 94 -11.27 -21.28 1.29
C LEU A 94 -12.18 -22.33 0.65
N SER A 95 -13.23 -21.88 -0.05
CA SER A 95 -14.13 -22.79 -0.77
C SER A 95 -13.40 -23.62 -1.85
N GLY A 96 -12.47 -22.99 -2.58
CA GLY A 96 -11.62 -23.69 -3.56
C GLY A 96 -10.68 -24.71 -2.90
N TRP A 97 -10.09 -24.35 -1.77
CA TRP A 97 -9.23 -25.24 -0.97
C TRP A 97 -10.00 -26.45 -0.47
N GLU A 98 -11.18 -26.25 0.13
CA GLU A 98 -12.07 -27.33 0.59
C GLU A 98 -12.39 -28.30 -0.55
N GLY A 99 -12.76 -27.77 -1.72
CA GLY A 99 -13.04 -28.57 -2.91
C GLY A 99 -11.81 -29.38 -3.37
N ARG A 100 -10.61 -28.80 -3.32
CA ARG A 100 -9.37 -29.49 -3.69
C ARG A 100 -8.99 -30.57 -2.67
N VAL A 101 -9.14 -30.31 -1.38
CA VAL A 101 -8.92 -31.29 -0.32
C VAL A 101 -9.82 -32.51 -0.52
N VAL A 102 -11.12 -32.29 -0.76
CA VAL A 102 -12.07 -33.38 -1.02
C VAL A 102 -11.68 -34.19 -2.26
N LYS A 103 -11.33 -33.52 -3.37
CA LYS A 103 -10.89 -34.20 -4.61
C LYS A 103 -9.64 -35.06 -4.40
N GLU A 104 -8.64 -34.54 -3.68
CA GLU A 104 -7.39 -35.27 -3.40
C GLU A 104 -7.64 -36.48 -2.49
N LEU A 105 -8.46 -36.33 -1.45
CA LEU A 105 -8.87 -37.41 -0.57
C LEU A 105 -9.64 -38.51 -1.33
N GLN A 106 -10.61 -38.13 -2.16
CA GLN A 106 -11.38 -39.07 -2.97
C GLN A 106 -10.47 -39.86 -3.94
N ARG A 107 -9.48 -39.19 -4.55
CA ARG A 107 -8.50 -39.86 -5.41
C ARG A 107 -7.67 -40.86 -4.61
N ALA A 108 -7.16 -40.47 -3.45
CA ALA A 108 -6.37 -41.35 -2.59
C ALA A 108 -7.16 -42.59 -2.14
N VAL A 109 -8.42 -42.41 -1.72
CA VAL A 109 -9.30 -43.53 -1.35
C VAL A 109 -9.53 -44.47 -2.54
N LYS A 110 -9.80 -43.93 -3.73
CA LYS A 110 -10.00 -44.73 -4.95
C LYS A 110 -8.76 -45.55 -5.30
N ASP A 111 -7.58 -44.93 -5.25
CA ASP A 111 -6.32 -45.59 -5.59
C ASP A 111 -6.01 -46.70 -4.58
N ALA A 112 -6.22 -46.44 -3.28
CA ALA A 112 -6.06 -47.43 -2.20
C ALA A 112 -6.99 -48.65 -2.39
N LEU A 113 -8.27 -48.43 -2.67
CA LEU A 113 -9.24 -49.51 -2.92
C LEU A 113 -8.92 -50.34 -4.17
N SER A 114 -8.21 -49.76 -5.13
CA SER A 114 -7.79 -50.46 -6.36
C SER A 114 -6.47 -51.22 -6.23
N GLY A 115 -5.85 -51.21 -5.05
CA GLY A 115 -4.54 -51.85 -4.80
C GLY A 115 -3.38 -51.16 -5.51
N LYS A 116 -3.56 -49.92 -5.99
CA LYS A 116 -2.49 -49.10 -6.55
C LYS A 116 -1.69 -48.44 -5.44
N GLU A 117 -0.43 -48.13 -5.72
CA GLU A 117 0.32 -47.21 -4.87
C GLU A 117 -0.36 -45.84 -4.86
N PHE A 118 -0.54 -45.28 -3.67
CA PHE A 118 -1.22 -44.01 -3.47
C PHE A 118 -0.47 -43.13 -2.47
N ARG A 119 -0.62 -41.82 -2.58
CA ARG A 119 -0.03 -40.88 -1.64
C ARG A 119 -0.83 -40.88 -0.33
N THR A 120 -0.13 -41.08 0.78
CA THR A 120 -0.69 -40.98 2.15
C THR A 120 -0.59 -39.58 2.74
N TYR A 121 0.19 -38.71 2.11
CA TYR A 121 0.41 -37.31 2.51
C TYR A 121 0.18 -36.37 1.33
N PHE A 122 -0.55 -35.28 1.59
CA PHE A 122 -0.71 -34.17 0.65
C PHE A 122 -0.54 -32.84 1.41
N SER A 123 0.22 -31.93 0.82
CA SER A 123 0.43 -30.58 1.35
C SER A 123 -0.46 -29.61 0.56
N LEU A 124 -1.53 -29.15 1.21
CA LEU A 124 -2.45 -28.15 0.68
C LEU A 124 -2.55 -27.03 1.71
N PRO A 125 -1.70 -25.98 1.62
CA PRO A 125 -1.66 -24.93 2.62
C PRO A 125 -3.01 -24.20 2.65
N GLN A 126 -3.65 -24.17 3.82
CA GLN A 126 -4.94 -23.54 4.02
C GLN A 126 -4.79 -22.01 3.94
N PRO A 127 -5.69 -21.29 3.24
CA PRO A 127 -5.72 -19.83 3.29
C PRO A 127 -5.93 -19.35 4.74
N VAL A 128 -5.24 -18.28 5.13
CA VAL A 128 -5.35 -17.69 6.48
C VAL A 128 -6.30 -16.49 6.46
N ASP A 129 -7.16 -16.39 7.47
CA ASP A 129 -8.05 -15.24 7.63
C ASP A 129 -7.39 -14.13 8.45
N HIS A 130 -6.98 -13.06 7.77
CA HIS A 130 -6.45 -11.84 8.39
C HIS A 130 -7.53 -10.77 8.69
N THR A 131 -8.83 -11.06 8.50
CA THR A 131 -9.93 -10.14 8.91
C THR A 131 -9.80 -9.62 10.35
N PRO A 132 -9.40 -10.45 11.34
CA PRO A 132 -9.24 -9.98 12.72
C PRO A 132 -8.24 -8.84 12.90
N GLU A 133 -7.22 -8.74 12.04
CA GLU A 133 -6.22 -7.67 12.10
C GLU A 133 -6.81 -6.33 11.68
N TYR A 134 -7.71 -6.33 10.69
CA TYR A 134 -8.48 -5.15 10.32
C TYR A 134 -9.47 -4.76 11.43
N ASP A 135 -10.19 -5.75 11.98
CA ASP A 135 -11.19 -5.52 13.03
C ASP A 135 -10.57 -4.85 14.25
N ALA A 136 -9.39 -5.31 14.68
CA ALA A 136 -8.67 -4.71 15.80
C ALA A 136 -8.30 -3.24 15.56
N ILE A 137 -7.87 -2.89 14.35
CA ILE A 137 -7.49 -1.50 14.03
C ILE A 137 -8.73 -0.61 13.84
N ILE A 138 -9.79 -1.14 13.24
CA ILE A 138 -11.07 -0.44 13.12
C ILE A 138 -11.59 -0.11 14.53
N GLU A 139 -11.61 -1.08 15.43
CA GLU A 139 -12.02 -0.88 16.81
C GLU A 139 -11.15 0.21 17.47
N GLN A 140 -9.82 0.10 17.36
CA GLN A 140 -8.90 1.09 17.93
C GLN A 140 -9.21 2.51 17.42
N ILE A 141 -9.46 2.68 16.13
CA ILE A 141 -9.77 3.99 15.54
C ILE A 141 -11.16 4.47 15.97
N GLU A 142 -12.14 3.59 16.09
CA GLU A 142 -13.50 3.93 16.52
C GLU A 142 -13.51 4.49 17.94
N TRP A 143 -12.65 3.97 18.83
CA TRP A 143 -12.46 4.48 20.20
C TRP A 143 -11.75 5.83 20.29
N THR A 144 -11.00 6.27 19.27
CA THR A 144 -10.32 7.56 19.27
C THR A 144 -11.30 8.72 19.18
N GLU A 145 -11.18 9.74 20.03
CA GLU A 145 -12.06 10.93 20.01
C GLU A 145 -11.68 11.96 18.94
N ASP A 146 -10.43 11.93 18.47
CA ASP A 146 -9.90 12.86 17.47
C ASP A 146 -10.58 12.71 16.10
N LYS A 147 -10.81 13.85 15.45
CA LYS A 147 -11.36 13.91 14.07
C LYS A 147 -10.33 13.54 13.01
N THR A 148 -9.06 13.66 13.34
CA THR A 148 -7.93 13.41 12.44
C THR A 148 -6.94 12.46 13.09
N ILE A 149 -6.31 11.62 12.29
CA ILE A 149 -5.34 10.64 12.74
C ILE A 149 -4.04 10.87 11.98
N ASP A 150 -2.95 10.90 12.74
CA ASP A 150 -1.60 10.98 12.21
C ASP A 150 -1.09 9.57 11.92
N LEU A 151 -0.76 9.30 10.66
CA LEU A 151 -0.24 8.02 10.23
C LEU A 151 1.21 8.15 9.80
N ASP A 152 2.11 7.35 10.37
CA ASP A 152 3.43 7.17 9.79
C ASP A 152 3.36 6.48 8.42
N ILE A 153 4.45 6.53 7.66
CA ILE A 153 4.57 5.92 6.32
C ILE A 153 4.22 4.43 6.30
N GLY A 154 4.58 3.67 7.33
CA GLY A 154 4.30 2.24 7.43
C GLY A 154 2.83 1.97 7.65
N LYS A 155 2.19 2.71 8.57
CA LYS A 155 0.74 2.65 8.77
C LYS A 155 -0.03 3.13 7.55
N PHE A 156 0.46 4.15 6.86
CA PHE A 156 -0.13 4.58 5.59
C PHE A 156 -0.09 3.46 4.54
N ASN A 157 1.04 2.79 4.36
CA ASN A 157 1.15 1.67 3.42
C ASN A 157 0.20 0.52 3.79
N GLN A 158 0.14 0.12 5.06
CA GLN A 158 -0.75 -0.95 5.51
C GLN A 158 -2.23 -0.58 5.37
N LEU A 159 -2.65 0.55 5.93
CA LEU A 159 -4.07 0.87 6.09
C LEU A 159 -4.70 1.50 4.86
N ILE A 160 -3.93 2.26 4.08
CA ILE A 160 -4.42 2.94 2.88
C ILE A 160 -4.08 2.14 1.61
N ARG A 161 -2.84 1.68 1.48
CA ARG A 161 -2.39 0.94 0.27
C ARG A 161 -2.62 -0.55 0.34
N ASP A 162 -3.10 -1.06 1.48
CA ASP A 162 -3.33 -2.49 1.70
C ASP A 162 -2.05 -3.33 1.61
N ASP A 163 -0.91 -2.70 1.89
CA ASP A 163 0.43 -3.30 1.80
C ASP A 163 0.84 -3.89 3.15
N TRP A 164 0.22 -5.01 3.49
CA TRP A 164 0.51 -5.78 4.70
C TRP A 164 1.67 -6.74 4.46
N GLY A 165 2.47 -7.01 5.49
CA GLY A 165 3.59 -7.95 5.38
C GLY A 165 3.16 -9.36 4.94
N TRP A 166 1.92 -9.77 5.24
CA TRP A 166 1.36 -11.07 4.86
C TRP A 166 0.64 -11.07 3.49
N ILE A 167 0.41 -9.91 2.85
CA ILE A 167 -0.48 -9.83 1.67
C ILE A 167 0.05 -10.67 0.51
N LYS A 168 1.36 -10.67 0.30
CA LYS A 168 2.02 -11.42 -0.77
C LYS A 168 1.81 -12.93 -0.60
N ASP A 169 2.14 -13.45 0.58
CA ASP A 169 2.01 -14.87 0.89
C ASP A 169 0.54 -15.33 0.84
N PHE A 170 -0.38 -14.48 1.31
CA PHE A 170 -1.80 -14.72 1.21
C PHE A 170 -2.27 -14.81 -0.25
N LEU A 171 -1.89 -13.86 -1.11
CA LEU A 171 -2.31 -13.85 -2.50
C LEU A 171 -1.71 -15.03 -3.30
N ASP A 172 -0.45 -15.37 -3.05
CA ASP A 172 0.22 -16.51 -3.66
C ASP A 172 -0.51 -17.83 -3.28
N ASN A 173 -0.87 -17.99 -2.00
CA ASN A 173 -1.68 -19.12 -1.53
C ASN A 173 -3.08 -19.13 -2.16
N ALA A 174 -3.80 -18.02 -2.03
CA ALA A 174 -5.21 -17.91 -2.41
C ALA A 174 -5.41 -18.10 -3.92
N SER A 175 -4.50 -17.57 -4.73
CA SER A 175 -4.56 -17.71 -6.20
C SER A 175 -4.55 -19.17 -6.65
N SER A 176 -3.88 -20.06 -5.90
CA SER A 176 -3.83 -21.50 -6.21
C SER A 176 -5.17 -22.22 -6.08
N TYR A 177 -6.14 -21.61 -5.39
CA TYR A 177 -7.48 -22.17 -5.15
C TYR A 177 -8.59 -21.40 -5.86
N MET A 178 -8.32 -20.19 -6.33
CA MET A 178 -9.30 -19.37 -7.06
C MET A 178 -9.41 -19.71 -8.55
N VAL A 179 -8.43 -20.43 -9.12
CA VAL A 179 -8.53 -20.92 -10.51
C VAL A 179 -9.60 -22.00 -10.58
N LYS A 180 -10.63 -21.78 -11.42
CA LYS A 180 -11.71 -22.74 -11.67
C LYS A 180 -11.11 -24.10 -12.05
N VAL A 181 -11.27 -25.10 -11.18
CA VAL A 181 -11.01 -26.52 -11.45
C VAL A 181 -12.25 -27.17 -12.05
#